data_AF-A0A0F2QPY9-F1
#
_entry.id   AF-A0A0F2QPY9-F1
#
_cell.length_a   1.000
_cell.length_b   1.000
_cell.length_c   1.000
_cell.angle_alpha   90.00
_cell.angle_beta   90.00
_cell.angle_gamma   90.00
#
_symmetry.space_group_name_H-M   'P 1'
#
loop_
_entity.id
_entity.type
_entity.pdbx_description
1 polymer ?
#
loop_
_entity_poly.entity_id
_entity_poly.type
_entity_poly.pdbx_seq_one_letter_code
_entity_poly.pdbx_strand_id
1 'polypeptide(L)'
;MQPLPMAEANALSPWQPGVFSLSIYFAAVLVLTIVLLALATWLGERRPSVEKLRAYESGIIPTGTARLRLPVPFFMVAIFFLIFDVEGAYIFSWAVACYDLGWKGWSQISFFIAVLILGLIYIWRKGGLEWGPTFKKR
;
A
#
# COMPACT_ATOMS: atom_id res chain seq x y z
N MET A 1 -49.38 9.26 -2.86
CA MET A 1 -48.20 8.98 -3.70
C MET A 1 -47.00 8.95 -2.77
N GLN A 2 -46.50 7.77 -2.42
CA GLN A 2 -45.26 7.66 -1.64
C GLN A 2 -44.08 8.10 -2.53
N PRO A 3 -43.18 8.98 -2.08
CA PRO A 3 -42.00 9.31 -2.85
C PRO A 3 -41.11 8.05 -2.98
N LEU A 4 -40.65 7.78 -4.20
CA LEU A 4 -39.70 6.71 -4.49
C LEU A 4 -38.45 6.85 -3.59
N PRO A 5 -37.82 5.75 -3.16
CA PRO A 5 -36.59 5.82 -2.37
C PRO A 5 -35.49 6.48 -3.22
N MET A 6 -35.28 7.78 -3.00
CA MET A 6 -34.24 8.60 -3.64
C MET A 6 -32.82 8.05 -3.43
N ALA A 7 -32.64 7.09 -2.52
CA ALA A 7 -31.38 6.38 -2.31
C ALA A 7 -30.98 5.49 -3.50
N GLU A 8 -31.95 4.86 -4.18
CA GLU A 8 -31.65 4.00 -5.34
C GLU A 8 -31.48 4.81 -6.63
N ALA A 9 -32.24 5.90 -6.78
CA ALA A 9 -32.19 6.75 -7.98
C ALA A 9 -30.83 7.45 -8.17
N ASN A 10 -30.10 7.69 -7.08
CA ASN A 10 -28.80 8.37 -7.09
C ASN A 10 -27.61 7.43 -7.25
N ALA A 11 -27.80 6.12 -7.07
CA ALA A 11 -26.73 5.13 -7.12
C ALA A 11 -26.03 5.05 -8.49
N LEU A 12 -26.78 5.34 -9.57
CA LEU A 12 -26.29 5.36 -10.96
C LEU A 12 -26.05 6.77 -11.50
N SER A 13 -26.09 7.81 -10.65
CA SER A 13 -25.92 9.18 -11.11
C SER A 13 -24.42 9.48 -11.40
N PRO A 14 -24.04 9.93 -12.61
CA PRO A 14 -22.64 10.25 -12.95
C PRO A 14 -22.13 11.54 -12.28
N TRP A 15 -23.06 12.39 -11.85
CA TRP A 15 -22.80 13.75 -11.37
C TRP A 15 -22.61 13.82 -9.84
N GLN A 16 -22.82 12.71 -9.14
CA GLN A 16 -22.60 12.61 -7.69
C GLN A 16 -21.41 11.69 -7.42
N PRO A 17 -20.53 12.04 -6.45
CA PRO A 17 -19.51 11.13 -5.97
C PRO A 17 -20.16 9.89 -5.33
N GLY A 18 -20.06 8.75 -6.01
CA GLY A 18 -20.65 7.48 -5.62
C GLY A 18 -19.94 6.30 -6.26
N VAL A 19 -20.36 5.08 -5.94
CA VAL A 19 -19.73 3.84 -6.40
C VAL A 19 -19.71 3.74 -7.93
N PHE A 20 -20.78 4.18 -8.58
CA PHE A 20 -20.88 4.21 -10.05
C PHE A 20 -19.86 5.16 -10.68
N SER A 21 -19.79 6.41 -10.23
CA SER A 21 -18.82 7.40 -10.71
C SER A 21 -17.38 6.94 -10.47
N LEU A 22 -17.10 6.32 -9.32
CA LEU A 22 -15.79 5.73 -9.00
C LEU A 22 -15.43 4.57 -9.96
N SER A 23 -16.41 3.72 -10.26
CA SER A 23 -16.23 2.57 -11.15
C SER A 23 -15.98 3.00 -12.60
N ILE A 24 -16.68 4.02 -13.09
CA ILE A 24 -16.43 4.62 -14.41
C ILE A 24 -15.02 5.23 -14.46
N TYR A 25 -14.64 6.00 -13.44
CA TYR A 25 -13.31 6.59 -13.37
C TYR A 25 -12.21 5.52 -13.40
N PHE A 26 -12.34 4.49 -12.56
CA PHE A 26 -11.41 3.36 -12.53
C PHE A 26 -11.33 2.67 -13.90
N ALA A 27 -12.47 2.38 -14.53
CA ALA A 27 -12.51 1.77 -15.85
C ALA A 27 -11.85 2.66 -16.92
N ALA A 28 -12.09 3.96 -16.89
CA ALA A 28 -11.48 4.91 -17.82
C ALA A 28 -9.96 4.94 -17.69
N VAL A 29 -9.43 4.99 -16.46
CA VAL A 29 -7.98 4.93 -16.19
C VAL A 29 -7.40 3.61 -16.69
N LEU A 30 -8.06 2.49 -16.40
CA LEU A 30 -7.62 1.16 -16.83
C LEU A 30 -7.58 1.04 -18.36
N VAL A 31 -8.64 1.46 -19.04
CA VAL A 31 -8.74 1.46 -20.51
C VAL A 31 -7.65 2.36 -21.10
N LEU A 32 -7.45 3.56 -20.55
CA LEU A 32 -6.40 4.46 -21.01
C LEU A 32 -5.01 3.83 -20.86
N THR A 33 -4.70 3.22 -19.71
CA THR A 33 -3.42 2.52 -19.51
C THR A 33 -3.22 1.38 -20.51
N ILE A 34 -4.25 0.57 -20.77
CA ILE A 34 -4.19 -0.52 -21.76
C ILE A 34 -3.98 0.03 -23.16
N VAL A 35 -4.71 1.07 -23.55
CA VAL A 35 -4.57 1.72 -24.87
C VAL A 35 -3.17 2.29 -25.05
N LEU A 36 -2.62 2.98 -24.04
CA LEU A 36 -1.27 3.53 -24.10
C LEU A 36 -0.21 2.43 -24.24
N LEU A 37 -0.33 1.33 -23.47
CA LEU A 37 0.57 0.18 -23.60
C LEU A 37 0.43 -0.51 -24.98
N ALA A 38 -0.79 -0.64 -25.50
CA ALA A 38 -1.05 -1.20 -26.82
C ALA A 38 -0.45 -0.32 -27.93
N LEU A 39 -0.62 1.00 -27.84
CA LEU A 39 -0.02 1.94 -28.79
C LEU A 39 1.50 1.93 -28.70
N ALA A 40 2.08 1.95 -27.51
CA ALA A 40 3.54 1.88 -27.32
C ALA A 40 4.12 0.59 -27.93
N THR A 41 3.43 -0.52 -27.76
CA THR A 41 3.86 -1.83 -28.29
C THR A 41 3.62 -1.97 -29.80
N TRP A 42 2.61 -1.31 -30.36
CA TRP A 42 2.30 -1.34 -31.80
C TRP A 42 3.16 -0.37 -32.60
N LEU A 43 3.40 0.84 -32.08
CA LEU A 43 4.17 1.89 -32.76
C LEU A 43 5.68 1.75 -32.55
N GLY A 44 6.11 1.04 -31.50
CA GLY A 44 7.52 0.84 -31.19
C GLY A 44 8.23 -0.13 -32.15
N GLU A 45 9.35 0.31 -32.72
CA GLU A 45 10.24 -0.51 -33.54
C GLU A 45 10.85 -1.66 -32.70
N ARG A 46 10.53 -2.91 -33.06
CA ARG A 46 11.03 -4.09 -32.35
C ARG A 46 12.22 -4.70 -33.09
N ARG A 47 13.42 -4.53 -32.54
CA ARG A 47 14.65 -5.21 -33.01
C ARG A 47 15.21 -6.12 -31.92
N PRO A 48 14.59 -7.30 -31.70
CA PRO A 48 15.08 -8.25 -30.71
C PRO A 48 16.47 -8.76 -31.12
N SER A 49 17.41 -8.72 -30.19
CA SER A 49 18.72 -9.36 -30.34
C SER A 49 19.03 -10.12 -29.06
N VAL A 50 19.91 -11.12 -29.15
CA VAL A 50 20.30 -11.95 -27.99
C VAL A 50 20.81 -11.07 -26.83
N GLU A 51 21.57 -10.02 -27.14
CA GLU A 51 22.08 -9.09 -26.13
C GLU A 51 21.00 -8.18 -25.52
N LYS A 52 20.02 -7.71 -26.31
CA LYS A 52 18.90 -6.89 -25.80
C LYS A 52 17.91 -7.67 -24.93
N LEU A 53 17.84 -8.98 -25.12
CA LEU A 53 16.97 -9.88 -24.36
C LEU A 53 17.67 -10.47 -23.12
N ARG A 54 18.98 -10.26 -22.97
CA ARG A 54 19.76 -10.71 -21.81
C ARG A 54 19.54 -9.76 -20.62
N ALA A 55 19.58 -10.30 -19.41
CA ALA A 55 19.58 -9.50 -18.19
C ALA A 55 20.80 -8.56 -18.15
N TYR A 56 20.59 -7.33 -17.67
CA TYR A 56 21.66 -6.34 -17.55
C TYR A 56 22.54 -6.64 -16.33
N GLU A 57 23.82 -6.93 -16.55
CA GLU A 57 24.85 -7.11 -15.51
C GLU A 57 26.11 -6.25 -15.76
N SER A 58 25.93 -5.00 -16.20
CA SER A 58 27.03 -4.05 -16.44
C SER A 58 28.17 -4.61 -17.31
N GLY A 59 27.84 -5.40 -18.33
CA GLY A 59 28.80 -5.98 -19.29
C GLY A 59 29.25 -7.41 -18.96
N ILE A 60 28.79 -8.00 -17.86
CA ILE A 60 29.08 -9.40 -17.51
C ILE A 60 27.96 -10.32 -18.00
N ILE A 61 28.30 -11.57 -18.32
CA ILE A 61 27.32 -12.61 -18.67
C ILE A 61 26.68 -13.08 -17.36
N PRO A 62 25.34 -13.08 -17.24
CA PRO A 62 24.66 -13.58 -16.05
C PRO A 62 25.09 -14.98 -15.70
N THR A 63 25.57 -15.16 -14.47
CA THR A 63 26.01 -16.45 -13.95
C THR A 63 25.31 -16.78 -12.64
N GLY A 64 25.02 -18.06 -12.43
CA GLY A 64 24.37 -18.55 -11.22
C GLY A 64 22.85 -18.35 -11.19
N THR A 65 22.28 -18.48 -10.00
CA THR A 65 20.83 -18.42 -9.79
C THR A 65 20.41 -17.08 -9.21
N ALA A 66 19.29 -16.52 -9.65
CA ALA A 66 18.70 -15.28 -9.10
C ALA A 66 18.11 -15.43 -7.67
N ARG A 67 18.48 -16.48 -6.93
CA ARG A 67 18.00 -16.73 -5.56
C ARG A 67 18.96 -16.11 -4.55
N LEU A 68 18.73 -14.83 -4.26
CA LEU A 68 19.43 -14.15 -3.18
C LEU A 68 18.79 -14.44 -1.83
N ARG A 69 19.61 -14.60 -0.80
CA ARG A 69 19.14 -14.58 0.60
C ARG A 69 18.85 -13.13 0.95
N LEU A 70 17.57 -12.76 0.93
CA LEU A 70 17.14 -11.42 1.33
C LEU A 70 17.50 -11.19 2.80
N PRO A 71 18.07 -10.03 3.15
CA PRO A 71 18.36 -9.68 4.55
C PRO A 71 17.10 -9.71 5.41
N VAL A 72 17.21 -10.25 6.63
CA VAL A 72 16.13 -10.29 7.64
C VAL A 72 15.50 -8.91 7.94
N PRO A 73 16.23 -7.77 7.91
CA PRO A 73 15.63 -6.45 8.19
C PRO A 73 14.43 -6.08 7.32
N PHE A 74 14.35 -6.56 6.07
CA PHE A 74 13.20 -6.29 5.20
C PHE A 74 11.91 -6.94 5.72
N PHE A 75 12.03 -8.13 6.31
CA PHE A 75 10.90 -8.85 6.89
C PHE A 75 10.42 -8.18 8.19
N MET A 76 11.35 -7.68 9.01
CA MET A 76 11.02 -6.96 10.24
C MET A 76 10.20 -5.69 9.96
N VAL A 77 10.59 -4.92 8.94
CA VAL A 77 9.84 -3.74 8.49
C VAL A 77 8.46 -4.14 7.95
N ALA A 78 8.35 -5.25 7.20
CA ALA A 78 7.07 -5.71 6.66
C ALA A 78 6.07 -6.12 7.75
N ILE A 79 6.50 -6.89 8.76
CA ILE A 79 5.62 -7.23 9.89
C ILE A 79 5.20 -5.98 10.65
N PHE A 80 6.15 -5.08 10.91
CA PHE A 80 5.85 -3.83 11.59
C PHE A 80 4.81 -3.01 10.83
N PHE A 81 4.99 -2.83 9.51
CA PHE A 81 4.02 -2.15 8.67
C PHE A 81 2.63 -2.79 8.77
N LEU A 82 2.54 -4.12 8.72
CA LEU A 82 1.27 -4.84 8.85
C LEU A 82 0.58 -4.58 10.20
N ILE A 83 1.34 -4.59 11.30
CA ILE A 83 0.80 -4.32 12.63
C ILE A 83 0.32 -2.86 12.73
N PHE A 84 1.14 -1.90 12.30
CA PHE A 84 0.79 -0.47 12.32
C PHE A 84 -0.40 -0.13 11.41
N ASP A 85 -0.55 -0.81 10.28
CA ASP A 85 -1.70 -0.65 9.38
C ASP A 85 -3.01 -1.09 10.08
N VAL A 86 -2.98 -2.23 10.76
CA VAL A 86 -4.12 -2.72 11.56
C VAL A 86 -4.43 -1.77 12.73
N GLU A 87 -3.42 -1.28 13.43
CA GLU A 87 -3.58 -0.28 14.51
C GLU A 87 -4.17 1.03 13.98
N GLY A 88 -3.75 1.46 12.79
CA GLY A 88 -4.32 2.61 12.09
C GLY A 88 -5.81 2.43 11.78
N ALA A 89 -6.22 1.23 11.37
CA ALA A 89 -7.64 0.92 11.15
C ALA A 89 -8.48 1.04 12.44
N TYR A 90 -7.93 0.64 13.60
CA TYR A 90 -8.60 0.83 14.90
C TYR A 90 -8.74 2.32 15.26
N ILE A 91 -7.67 3.10 15.09
CA ILE A 91 -7.70 4.55 15.35
C ILE A 91 -8.70 5.24 14.42
N PHE A 92 -8.73 4.86 13.14
CA PHE A 92 -9.66 5.40 12.17
C PHE A 92 -11.12 5.06 12.53
N SER A 93 -11.39 3.81 12.93
CA SER A 93 -12.72 3.38 13.36
C SER A 93 -13.20 4.18 14.58
N TRP A 94 -12.32 4.43 15.55
CA TRP A 94 -12.61 5.34 16.66
C TRP A 94 -12.84 6.78 16.19
N ALA A 95 -12.03 7.29 15.26
CA ALA A 95 -12.13 8.66 14.76
C ALA A 95 -13.48 8.93 14.08
N VAL A 96 -14.01 7.96 13.33
CA VAL A 96 -15.34 8.06 12.71
C VAL A 96 -16.46 8.17 13.75
N ALA A 97 -16.34 7.48 14.88
CA ALA A 97 -17.35 7.45 15.95
C ALA A 97 -17.03 8.40 17.13
N CYS A 98 -16.00 9.26 17.03
CA CYS A 98 -15.45 9.98 18.18
C CYS A 98 -16.49 10.86 18.90
N TYR A 99 -17.42 11.46 18.16
CA TYR A 99 -18.47 12.32 18.71
C TYR A 99 -19.46 11.53 19.57
N ASP A 100 -19.81 10.30 19.16
CA ASP A 100 -20.79 9.48 19.86
C ASP A 100 -20.21 8.84 21.14
N LEU A 101 -18.91 8.53 21.15
CA LEU A 101 -18.26 7.90 22.30
C LEU A 101 -17.88 8.87 23.42
N GLY A 102 -17.78 10.17 23.13
CA GLY A 102 -17.45 11.21 24.09
C GLY A 102 -16.19 10.93 24.92
N TRP A 103 -16.21 11.31 26.21
CA TRP A 103 -15.03 11.23 27.08
C TRP A 103 -14.54 9.80 27.37
N LYS A 104 -15.45 8.82 27.32
CA LYS A 104 -15.10 7.39 27.52
C LYS A 104 -14.32 6.85 26.32
N GLY A 105 -14.75 7.15 25.09
CA GLY A 105 -13.99 6.79 23.90
C GLY A 105 -12.63 7.48 23.85
N TRP A 106 -12.59 8.74 24.26
CA TRP A 106 -11.34 9.50 24.32
C TRP A 106 -10.31 8.87 25.27
N SER A 107 -10.72 8.42 26.46
CA SER A 107 -9.80 7.76 27.40
C SER A 107 -9.34 6.39 26.91
N GLN A 108 -10.24 5.62 26.29
CA GLN A 108 -9.92 4.32 25.69
C GLN A 108 -8.90 4.44 24.56
N ILE A 109 -9.09 5.37 23.62
CA ILE A 109 -8.14 5.53 22.51
C ILE A 109 -6.81 6.09 22.99
N SER A 110 -6.82 6.98 24.00
CA SER A 110 -5.59 7.53 24.57
C SER A 110 -4.75 6.44 25.24
N PHE A 111 -5.41 5.54 25.98
CA PHE A 111 -4.76 4.35 26.54
C PHE A 111 -4.22 3.43 25.45
N PHE A 112 -5.02 3.16 24.41
CA PHE A 112 -4.60 2.33 23.28
C PHE A 112 -3.34 2.89 22.60
N ILE A 113 -3.36 4.18 22.21
CA ILE A 113 -2.22 4.86 21.59
C ILE A 113 -0.98 4.84 22.50
N ALA A 114 -1.16 5.05 23.81
CA ALA A 114 -0.04 4.98 24.76
C ALA A 114 0.63 3.58 24.75
N VAL A 115 -0.15 2.51 24.69
CA VAL A 115 0.37 1.14 24.57
C VAL A 115 1.12 0.95 23.25
N LEU A 116 0.61 1.48 22.13
CA LEU A 116 1.29 1.42 20.83
C LEU A 116 2.65 2.12 20.86
N ILE A 117 2.70 3.33 21.43
CA ILE A 117 3.92 4.10 21.58
C ILE A 117 4.94 3.34 22.43
N LEU A 118 4.51 2.69 23.52
CA LEU A 118 5.39 1.86 24.34
C LEU A 118 5.95 0.66 23.56
N GLY A 119 5.12 -0.03 22.77
CA GLY A 119 5.56 -1.11 21.88
C GLY A 119 6.58 -0.62 20.85
N LEU A 120 6.33 0.53 20.23
CA LEU A 120 7.24 1.17 19.28
C LEU A 120 8.59 1.50 19.92
N ILE A 121 8.60 2.13 21.09
CA ILE A 121 9.81 2.47 21.83
C ILE A 121 10.61 1.20 22.18
N TYR A 122 9.93 0.13 22.61
CA TYR A 122 10.58 -1.14 22.93
C TYR A 122 11.31 -1.74 21.72
N ILE A 123 10.64 -1.81 20.58
CA ILE A 123 11.21 -2.39 19.35
C ILE A 123 12.35 -1.51 18.84
N TRP A 124 12.19 -0.19 18.88
CA TRP A 124 13.23 0.74 18.49
C TRP A 124 14.49 0.55 19.34
N ARG A 125 14.35 0.42 20.66
CA ARG A 125 15.47 0.12 21.56
C ARG A 125 16.13 -1.23 21.31
N LYS A 126 15.41 -2.20 20.76
CA LYS A 126 15.96 -3.50 20.36
C LYS A 126 16.64 -3.50 18.99
N GLY A 127 16.74 -2.35 18.33
CA GLY A 127 17.32 -2.25 17.00
C GLY A 127 16.41 -2.81 15.90
N GLY A 128 15.11 -2.97 16.16
CA GLY A 128 14.17 -3.50 15.18
C GLY A 128 13.98 -2.62 13.94
N LEU A 129 14.38 -1.35 14.04
CA LEU A 129 14.34 -0.33 12.99
C LEU A 129 15.74 0.05 12.48
N GLU A 130 16.81 -0.61 12.94
CA GLU A 130 18.16 -0.30 12.49
C GLU A 130 18.39 -0.82 11.06
N TRP A 131 18.73 0.10 10.16
CA TRP A 131 19.13 -0.20 8.80
C TRP A 131 20.58 0.23 8.60
N GLY A 132 21.50 -0.73 8.62
CA GLY A 132 22.90 -0.50 8.34
C GLY A 132 23.75 -1.75 8.53
N PRO A 133 24.91 -1.84 7.88
CA PRO A 133 25.86 -2.92 8.14
C PRO A 133 26.35 -2.83 9.59
N THR A 134 25.92 -3.76 10.44
CA THR A 134 26.51 -3.91 11.77
C THR A 134 27.89 -4.54 11.60
N PHE A 135 28.92 -3.71 11.39
CA PHE A 135 30.30 -4.17 11.40
C PHE A 135 30.65 -4.62 12.82
N LYS A 136 30.53 -5.92 13.08
CA LYS A 136 31.03 -6.52 14.31
C LYS A 136 32.55 -6.51 14.22
N LYS A 137 33.20 -5.52 14.85
CA LYS A 137 34.66 -5.55 15.06
C LYS A 137 34.97 -6.82 15.85
N ARG A 138 35.70 -7.73 15.21
CA ARG A 138 36.21 -8.95 15.83
C ARG A 138 37.40 -8.63 16.70
#